data_AF-A0A1V0RLH0-F1
#
_entry.id   AF-A0A1V0RLH0-F1
#
_cell.length_a   1.000
_cell.length_b   1.000
_cell.length_c   1.000
_cell.angle_alpha   90.00
_cell.angle_beta   90.00
_cell.angle_gamma   90.00
#
_symmetry.space_group_name_H-M   'P 1'
#
loop_
_entity.id
_entity.type
_entity.pdbx_description
1 polymer ?
#
loop_
_entity_poly.entity_id
_entity_poly.type
_entity_poly.pdbx_seq_one_letter_code
_entity_poly.pdbx_strand_id
1 'polypeptide(L)' 'MVVGLIVIIGLFVTRFWGEDRGALSLPDSLTLPEGTRATAFTQGPDWIAIVTEDNRILIYDRTGSTLRQTVTIETQN' A
#
# COMPACT_ATOMS: atom_id res chain seq x y z
N MET A 1 22.40 31.85 -11.48
CA MET A 1 21.06 31.34 -11.13
C MET A 1 20.68 30.09 -11.91
N VAL A 2 20.98 30.02 -13.22
CA VAL A 2 20.66 28.86 -14.07
C VAL A 2 21.30 27.54 -13.63
N VAL A 3 22.57 27.56 -13.17
CA VAL A 3 23.27 26.33 -12.72
C VAL A 3 22.58 25.72 -11.50
N GLY A 4 22.17 26.55 -10.54
CA GLY A 4 21.44 26.08 -9.36
C GLY A 4 20.09 25.45 -9.73
N LEU A 5 19.38 26.03 -10.70
CA LEU A 5 18.13 25.46 -11.21
C LEU A 5 18.37 24.11 -11.91
N ILE A 6 19.42 23.98 -12.72
CA ILE A 6 19.79 22.72 -13.38
C ILE A 6 20.10 21.63 -12.34
N VAL A 7 20.80 21.96 -11.27
CA VAL A 7 21.08 21.01 -10.18
C VAL A 7 19.78 20.57 -9.50
N ILE A 8 18.88 21.49 -9.18
CA ILE A 8 17.58 21.16 -8.57
C ILE A 8 16.77 20.25 -9.51
N ILE A 9 16.66 20.59 -10.79
CA ILE A 9 15.95 19.77 -11.79
C ILE A 9 16.58 18.39 -11.89
N GLY A 10 17.92 18.29 -11.96
CA GLY A 10 18.63 17.02 -12.02
C GLY A 10 18.40 16.14 -10.78
N LEU A 11 18.38 16.74 -9.59
CA LEU A 11 18.03 16.03 -8.35
C LEU A 11 16.58 15.55 -8.36
N PHE A 12 15.63 16.37 -8.83
CA PHE A 12 14.23 15.96 -8.96
C PHE A 12 14.06 14.79 -9.92
N VAL A 13 14.65 14.86 -11.13
CA VAL A 13 14.55 13.78 -12.11
C VAL A 13 15.15 12.49 -11.56
N THR A 14 16.35 12.53 -10.98
CA THR A 14 17.03 11.33 -10.47
C THR A 14 16.39 10.75 -9.20
N ARG A 15 15.86 11.59 -8.32
CA ARG A 15 15.24 11.16 -7.04
C ARG A 15 13.85 10.56 -7.23
N PHE A 16 13.05 11.12 -8.15
CA PHE A 16 11.65 10.74 -8.32
C PHE A 16 11.42 9.73 -9.45
N TRP A 17 12.30 9.62 -10.46
CA TRP A 17 12.18 8.59 -11.51
C TRP A 17 12.66 7.20 -11.08
N GLY A 18 13.55 7.09 -10.11
CA GLY A 18 13.96 5.79 -9.55
C GLY A 18 12.87 5.10 -8.71
N GLU A 19 11.77 5.81 -8.44
CA GLU A 19 10.60 5.32 -7.72
C GLU A 19 9.41 5.03 -8.65
N ASP A 20 9.67 4.68 -9.91
CA ASP A 20 8.79 3.77 -10.67
C ASP A 20 8.81 2.40 -9.96
N ARG A 21 8.18 2.35 -8.78
CA ARG A 21 7.68 1.13 -8.16
C ARG A 21 6.57 0.67 -9.09
N GLY A 22 7.00 -0.05 -10.13
CA GLY A 22 6.24 -0.34 -11.34
C GLY A 22 4.79 -0.59 -11.02
N ALA A 23 3.90 0.08 -11.77
CA ALA A 23 2.45 -0.03 -11.75
C ALA A 23 2.02 -1.19 -10.86
N LEU A 24 1.81 -0.89 -9.56
CA LEU A 24 1.64 -1.91 -8.53
C LEU A 24 0.49 -2.79 -9.01
N SER A 25 0.80 -3.97 -9.51
CA SER A 25 -0.19 -4.82 -10.15
C SER A 25 -1.04 -5.39 -9.01
N LEU A 26 -2.23 -4.82 -8.83
CA LEU A 26 -3.21 -5.36 -7.90
C LEU A 26 -3.86 -6.60 -8.55
N PRO A 27 -4.23 -7.60 -7.74
CA PRO A 27 -5.04 -8.70 -8.23
C PRO A 27 -6.43 -8.19 -8.68
N ASP A 28 -7.01 -8.84 -9.68
CA ASP A 28 -8.37 -8.52 -10.17
C ASP A 28 -9.44 -8.69 -9.08
N SER A 29 -9.22 -9.61 -8.15
CA SER A 29 -10.10 -9.87 -7.01
C SER A 29 -9.33 -10.40 -5.81
N LEU A 30 -9.74 -10.03 -4.61
CA LEU A 30 -9.22 -10.55 -3.33
C LEU A 30 -10.36 -11.16 -2.52
N THR A 31 -10.27 -12.46 -2.23
CA THR A 31 -11.25 -13.15 -1.38
C THR A 31 -10.90 -12.92 0.08
N LEU A 32 -11.87 -12.42 0.84
CA LEU A 32 -11.75 -12.22 2.28
C LEU A 32 -12.27 -13.43 3.06
N PRO A 33 -11.85 -13.62 4.32
CA PRO A 33 -12.41 -14.66 5.18
C PRO A 33 -13.93 -14.54 5.29
N GLU A 34 -14.62 -15.66 5.46
CA GLU A 34 -16.08 -15.67 5.54
C GLU A 34 -16.61 -14.72 6.63
N GLY A 35 -17.72 -14.05 6.33
CA GLY A 35 -18.34 -13.08 7.22
C GLY A 35 -17.58 -11.76 7.36
N THR A 36 -16.45 -11.58 6.66
CA THR A 36 -15.67 -10.34 6.71
C THR A 36 -16.09 -9.37 5.61
N ARG A 37 -16.42 -8.13 5.98
CA ARG A 37 -16.75 -7.03 5.05
C ARG A 37 -15.65 -5.98 5.10
N ALA A 38 -15.13 -5.60 3.94
CA ALA A 38 -14.14 -4.53 3.81
C ALA A 38 -14.78 -3.15 3.99
N THR A 39 -14.13 -2.30 4.75
CA THR A 39 -14.50 -0.88 4.94
C THR A 39 -13.52 0.07 4.26
N ALA A 40 -12.24 -0.30 4.22
CA ALA A 40 -11.20 0.47 3.56
C ALA A 40 -10.11 -0.42 2.98
N PHE A 41 -9.43 0.11 1.97
CA PHE A 41 -8.32 -0.53 1.28
C PHE A 41 -7.10 0.40 1.30
N THR A 42 -5.92 -0.15 1.53
CA THR A 42 -4.63 0.54 1.39
C THR A 42 -3.61 -0.40 0.77
N GLN A 43 -2.67 0.17 0.00
CA GLN A 43 -1.56 -0.57 -0.57
C GLN A 43 -0.22 0.03 -0.13
N GLY A 44 0.72 -0.86 0.15
CA GLY A 44 2.13 -0.55 0.33
C GLY A 44 2.96 -1.01 -0.86
N PRO A 45 4.30 -0.97 -0.73
CA PRO A 45 5.21 -1.34 -1.82
C PRO A 45 5.11 -2.82 -2.20
N ASP A 46 4.93 -3.70 -1.21
CA ASP A 46 4.96 -5.16 -1.34
C ASP A 46 3.80 -5.85 -0.60
N TRP A 47 2.77 -5.10 -0.22
CA TRP A 47 1.64 -5.58 0.57
C TRP A 47 0.34 -4.82 0.29
N ILE A 48 -0.77 -5.45 0.66
CA ILE A 48 -2.13 -4.89 0.61
C ILE A 48 -2.74 -5.00 2.00
N ALA A 49 -3.39 -3.95 2.49
CA ALA A 49 -4.14 -3.98 3.74
C ALA A 49 -5.62 -3.71 3.51
N ILE A 50 -6.46 -4.54 4.13
CA ILE A 50 -7.91 -4.40 4.14
C ILE A 50 -8.34 -4.13 5.58
N VAL A 51 -9.01 -3.00 5.79
CA VAL A 51 -9.70 -2.72 7.05
C VAL A 51 -11.08 -3.35 6.97
N THR A 52 -11.48 -4.05 8.04
CA THR A 52 -12.73 -4.80 8.10
C THR A 52 -13.72 -4.13 9.06
N GLU A 53 -15.01 -4.40 8.91
CA GLU A 53 -16.05 -3.87 9.81
C GLU A 53 -15.90 -4.36 11.26
N ASP A 54 -15.26 -5.51 11.46
CA ASP A 54 -15.05 -6.10 12.78
C ASP A 54 -13.73 -5.65 13.45
N ASN A 55 -13.27 -4.43 13.12
CA ASN A 55 -12.10 -3.78 13.72
C ASN A 55 -10.80 -4.57 13.56
N ARG A 56 -10.57 -5.15 12.38
CA ARG A 56 -9.30 -5.79 12.04
C ARG A 56 -8.69 -5.17 10.79
N ILE A 57 -7.36 -5.23 10.71
CA ILE A 57 -6.60 -4.93 9.50
C ILE A 57 -5.94 -6.22 9.05
N LEU A 58 -6.35 -6.70 7.88
CA LEU A 58 -5.80 -7.89 7.24
C LEU A 58 -4.72 -7.45 6.26
N ILE A 59 -3.47 -7.82 6.52
CA ILE A 59 -2.32 -7.47 5.68
C ILE A 59 -1.94 -8.70 4.85
N TYR A 60 -2.06 -8.58 3.54
CA TYR A 60 -1.71 -9.59 2.56
C TYR A 60 -0.39 -9.26 1.86
N ASP A 61 0.23 -10.27 1.26
CA ASP A 61 1.23 -10.05 0.22
C ASP A 61 0.66 -9.27 -0.98
N ARG A 62 1.54 -8.78 -1.85
CA ARG A 62 1.12 -7.97 -3.02
C ARG A 62 0.17 -8.70 -3.97
N THR A 63 0.22 -10.02 -4.03
CA THR A 63 -0.67 -10.85 -4.86
C THR A 63 -2.02 -11.09 -4.21
N GLY A 64 -2.21 -10.72 -2.94
CA GLY A 64 -3.43 -11.00 -2.19
C GLY A 64 -3.60 -12.47 -1.81
N SER A 65 -2.60 -13.31 -2.10
CA SER A 65 -2.67 -14.76 -1.92
C SER A 65 -2.37 -15.19 -0.49
N THR A 66 -1.48 -14.46 0.20
CA THR A 66 -0.99 -14.87 1.51
C THR A 66 -1.32 -13.80 2.53
N LEU A 67 -2.13 -14.15 3.53
CA LEU A 67 -2.31 -13.31 4.72
C LEU A 67 -1.01 -13.33 5.53
N ARG A 68 -0.33 -12.19 5.59
CA ARG A 68 0.94 -12.01 6.32
C ARG A 68 0.71 -11.66 7.78
N GLN A 69 -0.28 -10.81 8.06
CA GLN A 69 -0.53 -10.31 9.41
C GLN A 69 -2.00 -9.92 9.59
N THR A 70 -2.49 -10.05 10.82
CA THR A 70 -3.76 -9.48 11.26
C THR A 70 -3.47 -8.54 12.43
N VAL A 71 -4.00 -7.32 12.37
CA VAL A 71 -3.92 -6.34 13.46
C VAL A 71 -5.33 -6.07 13.96
N THR A 72 -5.55 -6.20 15.26
CA THR A 72 -6.81 -5.78 15.91
C THR A 72 -6.75 -4.29 16.20
N ILE A 73 -7.79 -3.55 15.84
CA ILE A 73 -7.92 -2.13 16.15
C ILE A 73 -8.55 -2.00 17.53
N GLU A 74 -7.76 -1.52 18.49
CA GLU A 74 -8.25 -1.18 19.83
C GLU A 74 -8.61 0.30 19.88
N THR A 75 -9.84 0.61 20.30
CA THR A 75 -10.22 2.00 20.57
C THR A 75 -9.71 2.36 21.97
N GLN A 76 -8.68 3.21 22.03
CA GLN A 76 -8.26 3.84 23.28
C GLN A 76 -9.34 4.85 23.66
N ASN A 77 -10.04 4.58 24.77
CA ASN A 77 -11.09 5.44 25.32
C ASN A 77 -10.51 6.37 26.40
#